data_AF-A0AAJ2NQX4-F1
#
_entry.id   AF-A0AAJ2NQX4-F1
#
_cell.length_a   1.000
_cell.length_b   1.000
_cell.length_c   1.000
_cell.angle_alpha   90.00
_cell.angle_beta   90.00
_cell.angle_gamma   90.00
#
_symmetry.space_group_name_H-M   'P 1'
#
loop_
_entity.id
_entity.type
_entity.pdbx_description
1 polymer ?
#
loop_
_entity_poly.entity_id
_entity_poly.type
_entity_poly.pdbx_seq_one_letter_code
_entity_poly.pdbx_strand_id
1 'polypeptide(L)' 'MKLVRLAKLEQERAALNARIKEIEKEIITLQTTCEHTFSGDSYSLSCTKCGITRVLYY' A
#
# COMPACT_ATOMS: atom_id res chain seq x y z
N MET A 1 1.56 -23.88 -27.81
CA MET A 1 2.27 -22.66 -27.37
C MET A 1 1.43 -21.67 -26.55
N LYS A 2 0.18 -21.33 -26.91
CA LYS A 2 -0.65 -20.35 -26.15
C LYS A 2 -0.84 -20.70 -24.66
N LEU A 3 -1.06 -21.97 -24.33
CA LEU A 3 -1.30 -22.43 -22.95
C LEU A 3 -0.08 -22.23 -22.02
N VAL A 4 1.13 -22.41 -22.54
CA VAL A 4 2.38 -22.21 -21.77
C VAL A 4 2.58 -20.73 -21.41
N ARG A 5 2.25 -19.83 -22.34
CA ARG A 5 2.31 -18.37 -22.09
C ARG A 5 1.28 -17.94 -21.04
N LEU A 6 0.07 -18.52 -21.08
CA LEU A 6 -0.97 -18.24 -20.09
C LEU A 6 -0.52 -18.66 -18.69
N ALA A 7 -0.02 -19.89 -18.55
CA ALA A 7 0.49 -20.40 -17.27
C ALA A 7 1.63 -19.54 -16.70
N LYS A 8 2.55 -19.07 -17.55
CA LYS A 8 3.63 -18.17 -17.11
C LYS A 8 3.10 -16.84 -16.60
N LEU A 9 2.14 -16.23 -17.30
CA LEU A 9 1.52 -14.97 -16.87
C LEU A 9 0.74 -15.13 -15.56
N GLU A 10 0.07 -16.27 -15.35
CA GLU A 10 -0.61 -16.55 -14.09
C GLU A 10 0.37 -16.70 -12.92
N GLN A 11 1.51 -17.35 -13.15
CA GLN A 11 2.58 -17.46 -12.15
C GLN A 11 3.19 -16.09 -11.82
N GLU A 12 3.47 -15.26 -12.83
CA GLU A 12 3.95 -13.89 -12.65
C GLU A 12 2.93 -13.04 -11.88
N ARG A 13 1.64 -13.14 -12.23
CA ARG A 13 0.55 -12.48 -11.49
C ARG A 13 0.51 -12.92 -10.03
N ALA A 14 0.64 -14.22 -9.75
CA ALA A 14 0.63 -14.74 -8.40
C ALA A 14 1.83 -14.23 -7.58
N ALA A 15 3.03 -14.21 -8.16
CA ALA A 15 4.24 -13.71 -7.53
C ALA A 15 4.16 -12.19 -7.24
N LEU A 16 3.67 -11.41 -8.21
CA LEU A 16 3.46 -9.97 -8.02
C LEU A 16 2.43 -9.69 -6.93
N ASN A 17 1.33 -10.44 -6.90
CA ASN A 17 0.32 -10.31 -5.83
C ASN A 17 0.86 -10.66 -4.44
N ALA A 18 1.74 -11.67 -4.34
CA ALA A 18 2.40 -11.99 -3.07
C ALA A 18 3.28 -10.83 -2.60
N ARG A 19 4.06 -10.25 -3.52
CA ARG A 19 4.93 -9.11 -3.22
C ARG A 19 4.15 -7.84 -2.86
N ILE A 20 3.01 -7.60 -3.51
CA ILE A 20 2.10 -6.51 -3.15
C ILE A 20 1.66 -6.67 -1.69
N LYS A 21 1.22 -7.88 -1.29
CA LYS A 21 0.79 -8.14 0.10
C LYS A 21 1.89 -7.96 1.13
N GLU A 22 3.14 -8.28 0.78
CA GLU A 22 4.29 -8.04 1.65
C GLU A 22 4.53 -6.54 1.84
N ILE A 23 4.56 -5.78 0.74
CA ILE A 23 4.72 -4.32 0.77
C ILE A 23 3.57 -3.66 1.56
N GLU A 24 2.34 -4.11 1.38
CA GLU A 24 1.18 -3.62 2.14
C GLU A 24 1.37 -3.84 3.65
N LYS A 25 1.88 -5.01 4.07
CA LYS A 25 2.19 -5.27 5.49
C LYS A 25 3.29 -4.37 6.02
N GLU A 26 4.33 -4.12 5.23
CA GLU A 26 5.41 -3.19 5.60
C GLU A 26 4.88 -1.77 5.75
N ILE A 27 4.04 -1.30 4.81
CA ILE A 27 3.38 0.01 4.89
C ILE A 27 2.54 0.10 6.17
N ILE A 28 1.72 -0.91 6.46
CA ILE A 28 0.91 -0.94 7.69
C ILE A 28 1.81 -0.87 8.92
N THR A 29 2.90 -1.64 8.95
CA THR A 29 3.84 -1.65 10.08
C THR A 29 4.51 -0.29 10.26
N LEU A 30 4.95 0.34 9.18
CA LEU A 30 5.51 1.69 9.20
C LEU A 30 4.48 2.71 9.67
N GLN A 31 3.24 2.59 9.23
CA GLN A 31 2.17 3.49 9.64
C GLN A 31 1.80 3.30 11.11
N THR A 32 1.72 2.09 11.63
CA THR A 32 1.36 1.83 13.05
C THR A 32 2.47 2.19 14.03
N THR A 33 3.73 2.09 13.61
CA THR A 33 4.90 2.43 14.45
C THR A 33 5.38 3.87 14.26
N CYS A 34 4.80 4.62 13.31
CA CYS A 34 5.13 6.01 13.08
C CYS A 34 4.58 6.89 14.20
N GLU A 35 5.45 7.67 14.84
CA GLU A 35 5.05 8.78 15.70
C GLU A 35 4.45 9.91 14.84
N HIS A 36 3.17 9.83 14.51
CA HIS A 36 2.63 10.68 13.47
C HIS A 36 2.78 12.18 13.72
N THR A 37 3.37 12.87 12.74
CA THR A 37 3.31 14.33 12.62
C THR A 37 2.41 14.63 11.44
N PHE A 38 1.25 15.20 11.70
CA PHE A 38 0.24 15.50 10.68
C PHE A 38 0.35 16.95 10.21
N SER A 39 0.17 17.14 8.91
CA SER A 39 -0.01 18.44 8.28
C SER A 39 -1.10 18.36 7.23
N GLY A 40 -1.88 19.41 7.07
CA GLY A 40 -2.93 19.45 6.06
C GLY A 40 -3.86 20.63 6.27
N ASP A 41 -5.01 20.56 5.63
CA ASP A 41 -6.02 21.61 5.63
C ASP A 41 -7.26 21.18 6.44
N SER A 42 -8.32 21.98 6.35
CA SER A 42 -9.60 21.72 7.01
C SER A 42 -10.27 20.41 6.55
N TYR A 43 -9.81 19.79 5.46
CA TYR A 43 -10.43 18.63 4.82
C TYR A 43 -9.64 17.34 5.02
N SER A 44 -8.31 17.42 5.08
CA SER A 44 -7.47 16.26 5.24
C SER A 44 -6.20 16.56 6.03
N LEU A 45 -5.76 15.58 6.80
CA LEU A 45 -4.48 15.59 7.49
C LEU A 45 -3.63 14.44 6.97
N SER A 46 -2.44 14.72 6.46
CA SER A 46 -1.49 13.71 6.01
C SER A 46 -0.27 13.68 6.91
N CYS A 47 0.20 12.48 7.25
CA CYS A 47 1.44 12.36 8.01
C CYS A 47 2.63 12.70 7.10
N THR A 48 3.45 13.66 7.53
CA THR A 48 4.63 14.12 6.77
C THR A 48 5.73 13.04 6.65
N LYS A 49 5.63 11.95 7.42
CA LYS A 49 6.63 10.88 7.48
C LYS A 49 6.20 9.63 6.72
N CYS A 50 5.00 9.10 7.01
CA CYS A 50 4.53 7.83 6.44
C CYS A 50 3.39 7.99 5.42
N GLY A 51 2.99 9.21 5.12
CA GLY A 51 1.98 9.50 4.10
C GLY A 51 0.55 9.03 4.43
N ILE A 52 0.28 8.53 5.63
CA ILE A 52 -1.09 8.16 6.02
C ILE A 52 -1.96 9.41 6.04
N THR A 53 -3.09 9.37 5.33
CA THR A 53 -4.04 10.49 5.24
C THR A 53 -5.30 10.17 6.02
N ARG A 54 -5.77 11.14 6.80
CA ARG A 54 -7.05 11.13 7.51
C ARG A 54 -7.95 12.19 6.88
N VAL A 55 -9.12 11.78 6.42
CA VAL A 55 -10.17 12.70 5.95
C VAL A 55 -11.01 13.13 7.14
N LEU A 56 -11.30 14.42 7.26
CA LEU A 56 -11.96 15.00 8.44
C LEU A 56 -13.49 15.17 8.28
N TYR A 57 -14.05 14.87 7.12
CA TYR A 57 -15.48 14.98 6.82
C TYR A 57 -16.16 13.61 6.87
N TYR A 58 -17.31 13.53 7.57
CA TYR A 58 -18.23 12.39 7.65
C TYR A 58 -19.44 12.58 6.74
#